data_AF-L7FK38-F1
#
_entry.id   AF-L7FK38-F1
#
_cell.length_a   1.000
_cell.length_b   1.000
_cell.length_c   1.000
_cell.angle_alpha   90.00
_cell.angle_beta   90.00
_cell.angle_gamma   90.00
#
_symmetry.space_group_name_H-M   'P 1'
#
loop_
_entity.id
_entity.type
_entity.pdbx_description
1 polymer ?
#
loop_
_entity_poly.entity_id
_entity_poly.type
_entity_poly.pdbx_seq_one_letter_code
_entity_poly.pdbx_strand_id
1 'polypeptide(L)'
;MELKCGQCLVYSVPNCNYCEGGKCKRCNEKYMIQSFKLCVEQSEVGFYAIETLNKVGKYGFCIPIFNTQIADCKYSLISQSMCVECLDSFKLKYGNCSEPFDDQENDKENNLTNTKRDMKGVEVSCFSRNNKGCERCNSGYYYNNSECEMCSNHCDNCYNITYCLTCDPQYYLSSTFTCEPLGDLFTKCELTLPTGGGCAICKEKYYKQKTDCISCDESCGTCVDGTFCLSCQNEYFRLSGSKSKLCVSYDNLTNCETKTPIGCLDCEDGHYLYDYIYKNCSDNCISCDNDQNCNYCIANDYVLVDL
;
A
#
# COMPACT_ATOMS: atom_id res chain seq x y z
N MET A 1 -9.23 -29.22 10.57
CA MET A 1 -9.01 -30.68 10.47
C MET A 1 -7.60 -30.87 10.99
N GLU A 2 -7.37 -31.44 12.17
CA GLU A 2 -7.43 -32.89 12.44
C GLU A 2 -7.76 -33.19 13.90
N LEU A 3 -8.49 -34.30 14.09
CA LEU A 3 -8.72 -34.95 15.38
C LEU A 3 -7.52 -35.84 15.74
N LYS A 4 -7.22 -35.96 17.04
CA LYS A 4 -7.04 -37.27 17.72
C LYS A 4 -7.02 -37.16 19.25
N CYS A 5 -7.66 -38.15 19.88
CA CYS A 5 -7.78 -38.48 21.31
C CYS A 5 -8.80 -37.70 22.18
N GLY A 6 -10.04 -38.19 22.15
CA GLY A 6 -10.65 -38.83 23.34
C GLY A 6 -11.04 -37.95 24.52
N GLN A 7 -12.36 -37.68 24.63
CA GLN A 7 -13.09 -36.96 25.69
C GLN A 7 -13.16 -35.43 25.51
N CYS A 8 -14.19 -34.96 24.80
CA CYS A 8 -14.68 -33.59 25.00
C CYS A 8 -15.34 -33.53 26.39
N LEU A 9 -14.57 -33.15 27.41
CA LEU A 9 -15.16 -32.54 28.60
C LEU A 9 -15.84 -31.26 28.12
N VAL A 10 -17.17 -31.26 28.14
CA VAL A 10 -17.97 -30.06 27.91
C VAL A 10 -17.67 -29.12 29.08
N TYR A 11 -16.64 -28.29 28.94
CA TYR A 11 -16.60 -27.03 29.66
C TYR A 11 -17.68 -26.17 29.02
N SER A 12 -18.93 -26.35 29.47
CA SER A 12 -20.01 -25.45 29.11
C SER A 12 -19.70 -24.13 29.78
N VAL A 13 -19.07 -23.21 29.05
CA VAL A 13 -19.04 -21.82 29.45
C VAL A 13 -20.50 -21.36 29.47
N PRO A 14 -21.07 -20.99 30.62
CA PRO A 14 -22.46 -20.59 30.72
C PRO A 14 -22.73 -19.44 29.75
N ASN A 15 -23.90 -19.45 29.09
CA ASN A 15 -24.33 -18.39 28.18
C ASN A 15 -23.44 -18.18 26.93
N CYS A 16 -22.69 -19.20 26.52
CA CYS A 16 -21.90 -19.22 25.29
C CYS A 16 -22.68 -19.80 24.10
N ASN A 17 -22.80 -19.02 23.03
CA ASN A 17 -23.47 -19.39 21.77
C ASN A 17 -22.51 -20.14 20.81
N TYR A 18 -21.22 -19.76 20.77
CA TYR A 18 -20.22 -20.41 19.92
C TYR A 18 -18.90 -20.62 20.67
N CYS A 19 -18.42 -21.86 20.69
CA CYS A 19 -17.25 -22.29 21.44
C CYS A 19 -16.23 -22.98 20.52
N GLU A 20 -14.95 -22.64 20.65
CA GLU A 20 -13.87 -23.22 19.86
C GLU A 20 -12.65 -23.46 20.77
N GLY A 21 -12.23 -24.73 20.91
CA GLY A 21 -11.08 -25.10 21.74
C GLY A 21 -11.26 -24.82 23.24
N GLY A 22 -12.45 -25.06 23.79
CA GLY A 22 -12.76 -24.83 25.22
C GLY A 22 -12.88 -23.36 25.61
N LYS A 23 -12.97 -22.46 24.63
CA LYS A 23 -12.98 -21.01 24.82
C LYS A 23 -14.20 -20.42 24.12
N CYS A 24 -14.98 -19.62 24.85
CA CYS A 24 -16.14 -18.96 24.26
C CYS A 24 -15.71 -17.87 23.27
N LYS A 25 -16.30 -17.89 22.08
CA LYS A 25 -16.05 -16.96 20.97
C LYS A 25 -17.26 -16.06 20.72
N ARG A 26 -18.47 -16.49 21.09
CA ARG A 26 -19.70 -15.69 21.02
C ARG A 26 -20.63 -16.05 22.16
N CYS A 27 -21.15 -15.07 22.89
CA CYS A 27 -22.18 -15.28 23.93
C CYS A 27 -23.60 -15.26 23.35
N ASN A 28 -24.57 -15.70 24.15
CA ASN A 28 -25.99 -15.58 23.84
C ASN A 28 -26.44 -14.12 23.84
N GLU A 29 -27.57 -13.84 23.18
CA GLU A 29 -28.20 -12.51 23.22
C GLU A 29 -28.48 -12.13 24.69
N LYS A 30 -28.06 -10.92 25.09
CA LYS A 30 -28.00 -10.40 26.48
C LYS A 30 -26.73 -10.70 27.29
N TYR A 31 -25.74 -11.42 26.73
CA TYR A 31 -24.49 -11.72 27.42
C TYR A 31 -23.27 -11.23 26.64
N MET A 32 -22.21 -10.80 27.32
CA MET A 32 -20.98 -10.26 26.74
C MET A 32 -19.74 -11.02 27.21
N ILE A 33 -18.74 -11.17 26.32
CA ILE A 33 -17.48 -11.87 26.64
C ILE A 33 -16.58 -10.92 27.45
N GLN A 34 -16.29 -11.27 28.69
CA GLN A 34 -15.32 -10.58 29.55
C GLN A 34 -13.92 -11.23 29.47
N SER A 35 -12.92 -10.59 30.08
CA SER A 35 -11.58 -11.15 30.32
C SER A 35 -11.65 -12.61 30.77
N PHE A 36 -10.78 -13.48 30.24
CA PHE A 36 -10.83 -14.94 30.38
C PHE A 36 -11.94 -15.68 29.61
N LYS A 37 -12.66 -15.00 28.70
CA LYS A 37 -13.63 -15.60 27.76
C LYS A 37 -14.90 -16.17 28.44
N LEU A 38 -15.35 -15.50 29.49
CA LEU A 38 -16.58 -15.79 30.23
C LEU A 38 -17.72 -14.86 29.74
N CYS A 39 -18.96 -15.35 29.73
CA CYS A 39 -20.14 -14.60 29.30
C CYS A 39 -20.91 -14.04 30.51
N VAL A 40 -21.03 -12.72 30.61
CA VAL A 40 -21.71 -12.02 31.71
C VAL A 40 -22.92 -11.24 31.20
N GLU A 41 -23.99 -11.18 31.99
CA GLU A 41 -25.25 -10.54 31.60
C GLU A 41 -25.08 -9.02 31.44
N GLN A 42 -25.60 -8.46 30.34
CA GLN A 42 -25.45 -7.04 29.99
C GLN A 42 -25.93 -6.08 31.10
N SER A 43 -26.93 -6.49 31.89
CA SER A 43 -27.52 -5.73 33.00
C SER A 43 -26.62 -5.62 34.23
N GLU A 44 -25.76 -6.59 34.50
CA GLU A 44 -24.88 -6.59 35.69
C GLU A 44 -23.65 -5.69 35.50
N VAL A 45 -23.27 -5.43 34.25
CA VAL A 45 -21.98 -4.80 33.94
C VAL A 45 -22.14 -3.38 33.36
N GLY A 46 -23.30 -3.00 32.81
CA GLY A 46 -23.55 -1.62 32.34
C GLY A 46 -22.80 -1.22 31.06
N PHE A 47 -22.62 -2.16 30.12
CA PHE A 47 -21.90 -1.94 28.86
C PHE A 47 -22.86 -1.98 27.65
N TYR A 48 -22.66 -1.09 26.67
CA TYR A 48 -23.34 -1.14 25.36
C TYR A 48 -22.31 -1.38 24.26
N ALA A 49 -22.51 -2.43 23.45
CA ALA A 49 -21.73 -2.69 22.24
C ALA A 49 -22.41 -2.03 21.03
N ILE A 50 -21.68 -1.22 20.26
CA ILE A 50 -22.18 -0.56 19.04
C ILE A 50 -21.80 -1.36 17.77
N GLU A 51 -20.95 -2.39 17.86
CA GLU A 51 -20.51 -3.19 16.70
C GLU A 51 -20.92 -4.67 16.81
N THR A 52 -21.44 -5.22 15.71
CA THR A 52 -21.98 -6.59 15.56
C THR A 52 -20.91 -7.70 15.66
N LEU A 53 -19.62 -7.37 15.76
CA LEU A 53 -18.51 -8.32 15.78
C LEU A 53 -17.47 -7.91 16.85
N ASN A 54 -17.65 -8.46 18.06
CA ASN A 54 -16.72 -8.33 19.17
C ASN A 54 -15.36 -8.96 18.84
N LYS A 55 -14.36 -8.16 18.48
CA LYS A 55 -12.96 -8.60 18.36
C LYS A 55 -12.28 -8.65 19.73
N VAL A 56 -11.54 -9.73 19.99
CA VAL A 56 -10.72 -9.91 21.20
C VAL A 56 -9.71 -8.76 21.31
N GLY A 57 -9.73 -8.04 22.44
CA GLY A 57 -8.79 -6.94 22.73
C GLY A 57 -9.33 -5.53 22.52
N LYS A 58 -10.61 -5.36 22.14
CA LYS A 58 -11.24 -4.06 21.88
C LYS A 58 -12.30 -3.68 22.94
N TYR A 59 -12.05 -3.97 24.22
CA TYR A 59 -13.00 -3.77 25.34
C TYR A 59 -12.86 -2.40 26.01
N GLY A 60 -12.77 -1.34 25.21
CA GLY A 60 -12.42 0.00 25.71
C GLY A 60 -13.59 0.94 26.01
N PHE A 61 -14.85 0.49 25.95
CA PHE A 61 -15.97 1.44 25.98
C PHE A 61 -17.07 0.99 26.92
N CYS A 62 -17.33 1.87 27.90
CA CYS A 62 -18.41 1.91 28.89
C CYS A 62 -18.05 1.38 30.29
N ILE A 63 -17.79 2.30 31.23
CA ILE A 63 -18.01 2.08 32.65
C ILE A 63 -19.08 3.09 33.08
N PRO A 64 -19.99 2.77 34.03
CA PRO A 64 -20.72 3.79 34.77
C PRO A 64 -19.76 4.69 35.57
N ILE A 65 -20.02 6.00 35.50
CA ILE A 65 -19.21 7.18 35.90
C ILE A 65 -18.65 7.15 37.36
N PHE A 66 -19.01 6.19 38.20
CA PHE A 66 -18.63 6.21 39.62
C PHE A 66 -17.16 5.90 39.92
N ASN A 67 -16.38 5.35 38.97
CA ASN A 67 -14.98 4.96 39.19
C ASN A 67 -13.94 5.61 38.26
N THR A 68 -14.33 6.51 37.35
CA THR A 68 -13.38 7.17 36.45
C THR A 68 -12.88 8.48 37.06
N GLN A 69 -11.61 8.54 37.41
CA GLN A 69 -10.98 9.73 38.03
C GLN A 69 -10.79 10.92 37.06
N ILE A 70 -11.31 10.85 35.84
CA ILE A 70 -11.15 11.91 34.83
C ILE A 70 -12.39 12.81 34.88
N ALA A 71 -12.20 14.08 35.24
CA ALA A 71 -13.27 15.06 35.30
C ALA A 71 -13.93 15.24 33.92
N ASP A 72 -15.24 15.48 33.95
CA ASP A 72 -16.05 15.85 32.77
C ASP A 72 -16.02 14.84 31.62
N CYS A 73 -15.66 13.59 31.94
CA CYS A 73 -15.54 12.49 30.99
C CYS A 73 -16.79 11.58 31.02
N LYS A 74 -17.38 11.35 29.84
CA LYS A 74 -18.53 10.46 29.64
C LYS A 74 -18.10 9.00 29.43
N TYR A 75 -17.03 8.78 28.66
CA TYR A 75 -16.45 7.46 28.41
C TYR A 75 -14.92 7.52 28.46
N SER A 76 -14.26 6.55 29.14
CA SER A 76 -12.80 6.51 29.27
C SER A 76 -12.20 5.11 29.05
N LEU A 77 -10.93 5.09 28.61
CA LEU A 77 -10.07 3.91 28.60
C LEU A 77 -9.30 3.81 29.92
N ILE A 78 -9.69 2.87 30.78
CA ILE A 78 -9.05 2.65 32.10
C ILE A 78 -7.57 2.27 31.95
N SER A 79 -7.23 1.44 30.96
CA SER A 79 -5.87 0.93 30.77
C SER A 79 -4.84 2.02 30.48
N GLN A 80 -5.29 3.19 30.02
CA GLN A 80 -4.45 4.31 29.63
C GLN A 80 -4.75 5.58 30.44
N SER A 81 -5.73 5.54 31.35
CA SER A 81 -6.24 6.72 32.06
C SER A 81 -6.60 7.89 31.13
N MET A 82 -7.26 7.60 30.01
CA MET A 82 -7.63 8.60 28.99
C MET A 82 -9.13 8.66 28.78
N CYS A 83 -9.69 9.86 28.67
CA CYS A 83 -11.05 10.06 28.19
C CYS A 83 -11.14 9.84 26.67
N VAL A 84 -12.26 9.30 26.21
CA VAL A 84 -12.55 9.07 24.78
C VAL A 84 -13.77 9.85 24.30
N GLU A 85 -14.66 10.24 25.22
CA GLU A 85 -15.75 11.17 24.94
C GLU A 85 -16.03 11.97 26.22
N CYS A 86 -15.96 13.29 26.13
CA CYS A 86 -16.35 14.19 27.19
C CYS A 86 -17.88 14.35 27.26
N LEU A 87 -18.36 14.94 28.35
CA LEU A 87 -19.73 15.46 28.40
C LEU A 87 -19.95 16.47 27.26
N ASP A 88 -21.17 16.59 26.75
CA ASP A 88 -21.47 17.29 25.48
C ASP A 88 -21.06 18.79 25.49
N SER A 89 -20.94 19.40 26.67
CA SER A 89 -20.49 20.79 26.85
C SER A 89 -18.97 20.98 26.87
N PHE A 90 -18.21 19.89 26.90
CA PHE A 90 -16.76 19.88 27.08
C PHE A 90 -16.06 19.42 25.79
N LYS A 91 -14.81 19.86 25.62
CA LYS A 91 -13.96 19.45 24.50
C LYS A 91 -12.96 18.40 24.99
N LEU A 92 -12.60 17.45 24.13
CA LEU A 92 -11.58 16.43 24.41
C LEU A 92 -10.24 16.81 23.78
N LYS A 93 -9.13 16.83 24.52
CA LYS A 93 -7.74 17.00 23.99
C LYS A 93 -6.79 16.06 24.72
N TYR A 94 -6.08 15.19 23.98
CA TYR A 94 -5.14 14.19 24.50
C TYR A 94 -5.68 13.35 25.69
N GLY A 95 -6.96 13.01 25.66
CA GLY A 95 -7.59 12.24 26.74
C GLY A 95 -8.10 13.06 27.93
N ASN A 96 -8.00 14.38 27.91
CA ASN A 96 -8.52 15.27 28.95
C ASN A 96 -9.73 16.08 28.46
N CYS A 97 -10.64 16.42 29.36
CA CYS A 97 -11.83 17.22 29.08
C CYS A 97 -11.70 18.62 29.68
N SER A 98 -12.05 19.66 28.92
CA SER A 98 -12.07 21.05 29.39
C SER A 98 -13.08 21.90 28.61
N GLU A 99 -13.59 22.97 29.24
CA GLU A 99 -14.44 23.98 28.59
C GLU A 99 -13.58 24.90 27.67
N PRO A 100 -12.46 25.48 28.16
CA PRO A 100 -11.41 26.05 27.30
C PRO A 100 -10.16 25.16 27.22
N PHE A 101 -9.63 25.00 26.02
CA PHE A 101 -8.21 24.70 25.82
C PHE A 101 -7.55 25.96 25.27
N ASP A 102 -7.36 26.97 26.13
CA ASP A 102 -6.50 28.11 25.78
C ASP A 102 -5.06 27.70 26.12
N ASP A 103 -4.22 27.59 25.10
CA ASP A 103 -2.82 27.19 25.25
C ASP A 103 -2.03 28.30 25.98
N GLN A 104 -1.64 28.04 27.24
CA GLN A 104 -0.55 28.76 27.90
C GLN A 104 0.75 28.00 27.63
N GLU A 105 1.51 28.41 26.61
CA GLU A 105 2.92 28.06 26.58
C GLU A 105 3.68 28.92 27.59
N ASN A 106 4.39 28.23 28.49
CA ASN A 106 5.38 28.83 29.38
C ASN A 106 6.59 29.30 28.56
N ASP A 107 6.44 30.40 27.83
CA ASP A 107 7.58 31.12 27.29
C ASP A 107 8.22 31.94 28.40
N LYS A 108 9.37 31.46 28.87
CA LYS A 108 10.31 32.30 29.62
C LYS A 108 10.75 33.44 28.70
N GLU A 109 10.39 34.65 29.11
CA GLU A 109 10.78 35.95 28.56
C GLU A 109 12.14 35.95 27.84
N ASN A 110 12.16 36.46 26.61
CA ASN A 110 13.13 37.49 26.25
C ASN A 110 12.57 38.44 25.18
N ASN A 111 12.54 39.71 25.57
CA ASN A 111 11.99 40.87 24.87
C ASN A 111 12.69 41.17 23.53
N LEU A 112 11.91 41.43 22.47
CA LEU A 112 12.23 42.51 21.52
C LEU A 112 10.97 43.02 20.80
N THR A 113 10.81 44.34 20.83
CA THR A 113 9.70 45.18 20.39
C THR A 113 9.40 45.15 18.88
N ASN A 114 8.12 45.07 18.49
CA ASN A 114 7.36 46.11 17.74
C ASN A 114 6.12 45.55 16.99
N THR A 115 4.96 46.12 17.33
CA THR A 115 3.72 46.23 16.53
C THR A 115 3.31 45.01 15.67
N LYS A 116 2.63 44.03 16.29
CA LYS A 116 1.60 43.21 15.62
C LYS A 116 0.46 43.03 16.61
N ARG A 117 -0.77 43.11 16.09
CA ARG A 117 -2.00 42.84 16.86
C ARG A 117 -1.88 41.44 17.46
N ASP A 118 -1.88 41.35 18.79
CA ASP A 118 -1.94 40.09 19.53
C ASP A 118 -3.23 39.34 19.16
N MET A 119 -3.09 38.31 18.33
CA MET A 119 -4.13 37.32 18.12
C MET A 119 -3.81 36.15 19.06
N LYS A 120 -4.64 36.02 20.10
CA LYS A 120 -4.61 34.94 21.10
C LYS A 120 -4.28 33.59 20.46
N GLY A 121 -3.44 32.81 21.15
CA GLY A 121 -2.90 31.51 20.74
C GLY A 121 -3.91 30.65 19.99
N VAL A 122 -3.61 30.41 18.71
CA VAL A 122 -4.40 29.57 17.81
C VAL A 122 -3.82 28.17 17.87
N GLU A 123 -4.64 27.18 18.25
CA GLU A 123 -4.28 25.76 18.16
C GLU A 123 -3.83 25.44 16.73
N VAL A 124 -2.54 25.08 16.56
CA VAL A 124 -1.92 24.99 15.23
C VAL A 124 -2.28 23.69 14.51
N SER A 125 -2.57 22.61 15.24
CA SER A 125 -2.86 21.29 14.65
C SER A 125 -4.35 21.06 14.36
N CYS A 126 -5.24 21.56 15.22
CA CYS A 126 -6.69 21.34 15.14
C CYS A 126 -7.43 22.63 14.77
N PHE A 127 -8.27 22.56 13.74
CA PHE A 127 -9.14 23.64 13.30
C PHE A 127 -10.42 23.74 14.15
N SER A 128 -11.05 22.60 14.43
CA SER A 128 -12.27 22.54 15.26
C SER A 128 -12.28 21.29 16.14
N ARG A 129 -12.65 21.45 17.42
CA ARG A 129 -12.67 20.40 18.44
C ARG A 129 -14.05 20.28 19.08
N ASN A 130 -14.49 19.04 19.30
CA ASN A 130 -15.74 18.69 19.98
C ASN A 130 -15.47 17.77 21.18
N ASN A 131 -16.53 17.21 21.75
CA ASN A 131 -16.45 16.29 22.90
C ASN A 131 -15.81 14.94 22.59
N LYS A 132 -15.49 14.64 21.32
CA LYS A 132 -14.83 13.39 20.88
C LYS A 132 -13.43 13.62 20.33
N GLY A 133 -12.93 14.86 20.38
CA GLY A 133 -11.59 15.21 19.94
C GLY A 133 -11.61 16.26 18.84
N CYS A 134 -10.52 16.34 18.09
CA CYS A 134 -10.45 17.20 16.93
C CYS A 134 -11.35 16.67 15.82
N GLU A 135 -12.29 17.49 15.35
CA GLU A 135 -13.18 17.17 14.24
C GLU A 135 -12.51 17.45 12.89
N ARG A 136 -11.74 18.53 12.80
CA ARG A 136 -11.04 18.94 11.59
C ARG A 136 -9.64 19.39 11.90
N CYS A 137 -8.65 18.82 11.20
CA CYS A 137 -7.26 19.23 11.28
C CYS A 137 -6.99 20.47 10.42
N ASN A 138 -6.00 21.27 10.83
CA ASN A 138 -5.45 22.32 9.98
C ASN A 138 -4.63 21.71 8.83
N SER A 139 -4.39 22.49 7.77
CA SER A 139 -3.47 22.11 6.69
C SER A 139 -2.10 21.73 7.25
N GLY A 140 -1.48 20.70 6.69
CA GLY A 140 -0.25 20.08 7.20
C GLY A 140 -0.46 19.05 8.31
N TYR A 141 -1.71 18.73 8.67
CA TYR A 141 -2.02 17.72 9.69
C TYR A 141 -3.09 16.72 9.21
N TYR A 142 -3.01 15.48 9.68
CA TYR A 142 -4.00 14.43 9.44
C TYR A 142 -4.60 13.92 10.75
N TYR A 143 -5.82 13.43 10.68
CA TYR A 143 -6.53 12.91 11.84
C TYR A 143 -5.99 11.54 12.25
N ASN A 144 -5.52 11.41 13.49
CA ASN A 144 -5.15 10.16 14.12
C ASN A 144 -5.73 10.08 15.54
N ASN A 145 -6.62 9.11 15.78
CA ASN A 145 -7.15 8.78 17.10
C ASN A 145 -7.57 9.99 17.95
N SER A 146 -8.53 10.79 17.47
CA SER A 146 -9.06 12.01 18.12
C SER A 146 -8.16 13.25 18.11
N GLU A 147 -6.95 13.14 17.55
CA GLU A 147 -5.98 14.22 17.45
C GLU A 147 -5.49 14.44 16.02
N CYS A 148 -4.77 15.53 15.82
CA CYS A 148 -4.19 15.90 14.54
C CYS A 148 -2.67 15.80 14.60
N GLU A 149 -2.11 14.93 13.78
CA GLU A 149 -0.67 14.70 13.67
C GLU A 149 -0.09 15.36 12.44
N MET A 150 1.12 15.88 12.55
CA MET A 150 1.77 16.61 11.47
C MET A 150 2.13 15.67 10.31
N CYS A 151 1.83 16.10 9.09
CA CYS A 151 2.29 15.44 7.87
C CYS A 151 3.82 15.52 7.78
N SER A 152 4.43 14.48 7.23
CA SER A 152 5.89 14.41 7.02
C SER A 152 6.23 14.51 5.53
N ASN A 153 7.52 14.66 5.21
CA ASN A 153 8.06 14.55 3.85
C ASN A 153 7.48 15.57 2.84
N HIS A 154 7.45 16.86 3.20
CA HIS A 154 7.01 17.95 2.32
C HIS A 154 5.58 17.80 1.77
N CYS A 155 4.72 17.21 2.59
CA CYS A 155 3.32 16.96 2.26
C CYS A 155 2.43 18.02 2.94
N ASP A 156 1.69 18.77 2.13
CA ASP A 156 0.77 19.83 2.56
C ASP A 156 -0.55 19.25 3.09
N ASN A 157 -1.08 18.21 2.44
CA ASN A 157 -2.23 17.45 2.97
C ASN A 157 -1.94 15.96 2.85
N CYS A 158 -2.02 15.22 3.97
CA CYS A 158 -1.80 13.78 4.01
C CYS A 158 -3.02 13.04 4.55
N TYR A 159 -3.19 11.80 4.11
CA TYR A 159 -4.16 10.88 4.70
C TYR A 159 -3.59 10.17 5.94
N ASN A 160 -2.29 9.86 5.89
CA ASN A 160 -1.49 9.36 6.99
C ASN A 160 -0.02 9.71 6.74
N ILE A 161 0.88 9.33 7.65
CA ILE A 161 2.32 9.63 7.55
C ILE A 161 3.01 9.14 6.25
N THR A 162 2.47 8.11 5.60
CA THR A 162 3.03 7.51 4.36
C THR A 162 2.29 7.90 3.08
N TYR A 163 1.08 8.46 3.19
CA TYR A 163 0.20 8.69 2.05
C TYR A 163 -0.14 10.17 1.94
N CYS A 164 0.48 10.82 0.97
CA CYS A 164 0.27 12.22 0.68
C CYS A 164 -0.83 12.45 -0.36
N LEU A 165 -1.59 13.53 -0.19
CA LEU A 165 -2.65 13.98 -1.10
C LEU A 165 -2.19 15.18 -1.93
N THR A 166 -1.49 16.14 -1.30
CA THR A 166 -0.92 17.32 -1.97
C THR A 166 0.44 17.66 -1.37
N CYS A 167 1.36 18.11 -2.22
CA CYS A 167 2.72 18.43 -1.84
C CYS A 167 2.93 19.93 -1.63
N ASP A 168 3.95 20.26 -0.85
CA ASP A 168 4.44 21.63 -0.70
C ASP A 168 4.87 22.22 -2.07
N PRO A 169 4.93 23.56 -2.19
CA PRO A 169 5.53 24.20 -3.35
C PRO A 169 6.96 23.66 -3.60
N GLN A 170 7.32 23.45 -4.86
CA GLN A 170 8.58 22.83 -5.31
C GLN A 170 8.63 21.30 -5.27
N TYR A 171 7.55 20.64 -4.82
CA TYR A 171 7.41 19.19 -4.84
C TYR A 171 6.24 18.77 -5.73
N TYR A 172 6.31 17.55 -6.28
CA TYR A 172 5.22 16.94 -7.04
C TYR A 172 4.78 15.63 -6.38
N LEU A 173 3.53 15.26 -6.62
CA LEU A 173 2.98 14.00 -6.14
C LEU A 173 3.37 12.87 -7.09
N SER A 174 4.20 11.95 -6.60
CA SER A 174 4.64 10.76 -7.32
C SER A 174 3.50 9.76 -7.51
N SER A 175 3.71 8.74 -8.35
CA SER A 175 2.70 7.68 -8.53
C SER A 175 2.43 6.85 -7.26
N THR A 176 3.39 6.84 -6.31
CA THR A 176 3.34 6.13 -5.03
C THR A 176 2.73 6.98 -3.89
N PHE A 177 2.20 8.16 -4.20
CA PHE A 177 1.62 9.11 -3.24
C PHE A 177 2.63 9.69 -2.24
N THR A 178 3.88 9.85 -2.68
CA THR A 178 4.93 10.55 -1.95
C THR A 178 5.27 11.87 -2.64
N CYS A 179 5.78 12.84 -1.87
CA CYS A 179 6.24 14.10 -2.44
C CYS A 179 7.71 14.01 -2.80
N GLU A 180 8.00 14.27 -4.07
CA GLU A 180 9.36 14.27 -4.61
C GLU A 180 9.71 15.66 -5.17
N PRO A 181 10.98 16.06 -5.18
CA PRO A 181 11.40 17.34 -5.72
C PRO A 181 10.99 17.52 -7.19
N LEU A 182 10.51 18.70 -7.58
CA LEU A 182 10.22 19.00 -8.99
C LEU A 182 11.44 18.84 -9.90
N GLY A 183 12.65 19.01 -9.37
CA GLY A 183 13.90 18.74 -10.08
C GLY A 183 13.94 17.33 -10.68
N ASP A 184 13.49 16.33 -9.92
CA ASP A 184 13.48 14.93 -10.37
C ASP A 184 12.45 14.73 -11.48
N LEU A 185 11.28 15.38 -11.38
CA LEU A 185 10.28 15.36 -12.45
C LEU A 185 10.83 15.91 -13.77
N PHE A 186 11.60 16.99 -13.75
CA PHE A 186 12.20 17.56 -14.96
C PHE A 186 13.21 16.63 -15.64
N THR A 187 13.80 15.68 -14.92
CA THR A 187 14.70 14.69 -15.52
C THR A 187 13.96 13.72 -16.43
N LYS A 188 12.70 13.40 -16.12
CA LYS A 188 11.86 12.39 -16.77
C LYS A 188 10.64 12.92 -17.55
N CYS A 189 10.28 14.18 -17.36
CA CYS A 189 9.13 14.82 -17.99
C CYS A 189 9.53 15.72 -19.17
N GLU A 190 8.85 15.58 -20.30
CA GLU A 190 9.03 16.43 -21.49
C GLU A 190 8.10 17.65 -21.44
N LEU A 191 6.82 17.42 -21.07
CA LEU A 191 5.82 18.47 -20.94
C LEU A 191 5.14 18.39 -19.58
N THR A 192 5.29 19.43 -18.76
CA THR A 192 4.64 19.52 -17.45
C THR A 192 3.17 19.94 -17.58
N LEU A 193 2.37 19.58 -16.57
CA LEU A 193 0.99 20.03 -16.43
C LEU A 193 0.96 21.55 -16.13
N PRO A 194 -0.08 22.29 -16.55
CA PRO A 194 -0.19 23.73 -16.30
C PRO A 194 -0.16 24.12 -14.82
N THR A 195 -0.59 23.21 -13.94
CA THR A 195 -0.58 23.38 -12.49
C THR A 195 0.80 23.14 -11.86
N GLY A 196 1.81 22.72 -12.64
CA GLY A 196 3.19 22.52 -12.19
C GLY A 196 3.46 21.24 -11.39
N GLY A 197 2.42 20.58 -10.86
CA GLY A 197 2.55 19.43 -9.95
C GLY A 197 2.59 18.05 -10.62
N GLY A 198 2.96 17.95 -11.89
CA GLY A 198 3.02 16.67 -12.60
C GLY A 198 3.34 16.79 -14.08
N CYS A 199 3.35 15.65 -14.75
CA CYS A 199 3.73 15.51 -16.14
C CYS A 199 2.55 15.17 -17.06
N ALA A 200 2.45 15.87 -18.19
CA ALA A 200 1.51 15.59 -19.27
C ALA A 200 2.12 14.62 -20.30
N ILE A 201 3.39 14.81 -20.67
CA ILE A 201 4.12 13.98 -21.64
C ILE A 201 5.48 13.59 -21.05
N CYS A 202 5.72 12.30 -20.89
CA CYS A 202 6.99 11.76 -20.40
C CYS A 202 8.03 11.72 -21.52
N LYS A 203 9.32 11.86 -21.15
CA LYS A 203 10.43 11.66 -22.08
C LYS A 203 10.49 10.21 -22.55
N GLU A 204 11.22 9.97 -23.62
CA GLU A 204 11.58 8.61 -24.06
C GLU A 204 12.19 7.79 -22.92
N LYS A 205 11.95 6.46 -22.93
CA LYS A 205 12.24 5.52 -21.83
C LYS A 205 11.41 5.69 -20.56
N TYR A 206 10.40 6.56 -20.55
CA TYR A 206 9.44 6.67 -19.45
C TYR A 206 8.00 6.57 -19.97
N TYR A 207 7.12 6.01 -19.15
CA TYR A 207 5.68 5.99 -19.41
C TYR A 207 4.92 6.75 -18.32
N LYS A 208 3.77 7.30 -18.69
CA LYS A 208 2.94 8.11 -17.81
C LYS A 208 2.12 7.23 -16.86
N GLN A 209 2.28 7.44 -15.57
CA GLN A 209 1.45 6.83 -14.53
C GLN A 209 0.87 7.94 -13.64
N LYS A 210 -0.44 8.16 -13.74
CA LYS A 210 -1.13 9.32 -13.11
C LYS A 210 -0.49 10.63 -13.55
N THR A 211 0.10 11.40 -12.65
CA THR A 211 0.81 12.66 -12.86
C THR A 211 2.33 12.49 -12.94
N ASP A 212 2.82 11.25 -12.85
CA ASP A 212 4.24 10.93 -12.79
C ASP A 212 4.69 10.17 -14.05
N CYS A 213 6.01 10.11 -14.26
CA CYS A 213 6.68 9.35 -15.29
C CYS A 213 7.53 8.26 -14.62
N ILE A 214 7.27 7.01 -15.01
CA ILE A 214 7.96 5.84 -14.48
C ILE A 214 8.86 5.28 -15.57
N SER A 215 10.06 4.86 -15.21
CA SER A 215 11.00 4.27 -16.18
C SER A 215 10.40 3.01 -16.78
N CYS A 216 10.57 2.85 -18.09
CA CYS A 216 10.33 1.59 -18.76
C CYS A 216 11.25 0.49 -18.21
N ASP A 217 10.91 -0.76 -18.49
CA ASP A 217 11.84 -1.88 -18.35
C ASP A 217 13.13 -1.62 -19.16
N GLU A 218 14.28 -2.11 -18.66
CA GLU A 218 15.59 -1.87 -19.27
C GLU A 218 15.70 -2.40 -20.71
N SER A 219 14.89 -3.42 -21.05
CA SER A 219 14.83 -3.99 -22.39
C SER A 219 14.05 -3.10 -23.39
N CYS A 220 13.26 -2.14 -22.92
CA CYS A 220 12.43 -1.29 -23.76
C CYS A 220 13.15 0.02 -24.14
N GLY A 221 13.03 0.42 -25.41
CA GLY A 221 13.31 1.80 -25.84
C GLY A 221 12.13 2.73 -25.51
N THR A 222 10.91 2.29 -25.85
CA THR A 222 9.65 2.95 -25.48
C THR A 222 8.65 1.91 -24.98
N CYS A 223 7.77 2.30 -24.07
CA CYS A 223 6.82 1.39 -23.44
C CYS A 223 5.44 2.03 -23.22
N VAL A 224 4.40 1.21 -23.15
CA VAL A 224 3.06 1.66 -22.73
C VAL A 224 2.95 1.67 -21.22
N ASP A 225 3.51 0.65 -20.58
CA ASP A 225 3.59 0.44 -19.14
C ASP A 225 4.84 -0.38 -18.79
N GLY A 226 5.03 -0.68 -17.51
CA GLY A 226 6.19 -1.45 -17.03
C GLY A 226 6.27 -2.91 -17.49
N THR A 227 5.31 -3.39 -18.29
CA THR A 227 5.23 -4.78 -18.79
C THR A 227 5.06 -4.88 -20.30
N PHE A 228 4.92 -3.75 -20.99
CA PHE A 228 4.66 -3.69 -22.43
C PHE A 228 5.63 -2.72 -23.11
N CYS A 229 6.58 -3.25 -23.90
CA CYS A 229 7.41 -2.44 -24.79
C CYS A 229 6.67 -2.14 -26.11
N LEU A 230 6.70 -0.89 -26.56
CA LEU A 230 6.34 -0.49 -27.93
C LEU A 230 7.51 -0.71 -28.88
N SER A 231 8.72 -0.38 -28.43
CA SER A 231 9.97 -0.64 -29.12
C SER A 231 11.02 -1.18 -28.17
N CYS A 232 11.90 -2.04 -28.67
CA CYS A 232 13.02 -2.57 -27.91
C CYS A 232 14.18 -1.58 -27.90
N GLN A 233 14.98 -1.63 -26.83
CA GLN A 233 16.25 -0.93 -26.79
C GLN A 233 17.21 -1.57 -27.79
N ASN A 234 18.25 -0.83 -28.19
CA ASN A 234 19.37 -1.41 -28.93
C ASN A 234 19.88 -2.64 -28.20
N GLU A 235 20.23 -3.67 -28.96
CA GLU A 235 20.66 -4.98 -28.47
C GLU A 235 19.54 -5.90 -27.94
N TYR A 236 18.29 -5.46 -28.00
CA TYR A 236 17.11 -6.24 -27.63
C TYR A 236 16.17 -6.45 -28.82
N PHE A 237 15.37 -7.51 -28.77
CA PHE A 237 14.38 -7.85 -29.78
C PHE A 237 13.08 -8.37 -29.16
N ARG A 238 12.01 -8.36 -29.95
CA ARG A 238 10.70 -8.85 -29.51
C ARG A 238 10.39 -10.19 -30.15
N LEU A 239 10.28 -11.25 -29.34
CA LEU A 239 9.81 -12.55 -29.80
C LEU A 239 8.33 -12.46 -30.20
N SER A 240 8.03 -12.68 -31.49
CA SER A 240 6.68 -12.63 -32.06
C SER A 240 5.83 -13.84 -31.66
N GLY A 241 5.56 -14.01 -30.36
CA GLY A 241 4.87 -15.18 -29.82
C GLY A 241 5.06 -15.37 -28.32
N SER A 242 5.99 -14.62 -27.72
CA SER A 242 6.17 -14.61 -26.27
C SER A 242 4.91 -14.11 -25.58
N LYS A 243 4.55 -14.78 -24.49
CA LYS A 243 3.52 -14.29 -23.55
C LYS A 243 3.97 -12.98 -22.90
N SER A 244 5.27 -12.78 -22.75
CA SER A 244 5.85 -11.53 -22.30
C SER A 244 5.86 -10.52 -23.44
N LYS A 245 5.41 -9.29 -23.15
CA LYS A 245 5.47 -8.16 -24.09
C LYS A 245 6.70 -7.28 -23.86
N LEU A 246 7.64 -7.77 -23.04
CA LEU A 246 8.98 -7.21 -22.88
C LEU A 246 9.91 -7.72 -23.98
N CYS A 247 11.05 -7.05 -24.13
CA CYS A 247 12.07 -7.43 -25.09
C CYS A 247 13.11 -8.35 -24.44
N VAL A 248 13.81 -9.11 -25.28
CA VAL A 248 14.81 -10.09 -24.86
C VAL A 248 16.16 -9.68 -25.46
N SER A 249 17.25 -9.86 -24.71
CA SER A 249 18.59 -9.55 -25.19
C SER A 249 18.99 -10.47 -26.36
N TYR A 250 19.63 -9.91 -27.38
CA TYR A 250 20.26 -10.66 -28.47
C TYR A 250 21.36 -11.62 -28.01
N ASP A 251 21.82 -11.57 -26.76
CA ASP A 251 22.76 -12.56 -26.22
C ASP A 251 22.08 -13.92 -26.01
N ASN A 252 20.77 -13.91 -25.77
CA ASN A 252 19.97 -15.14 -25.75
C ASN A 252 19.79 -15.71 -27.17
N LEU A 253 20.14 -14.94 -28.20
CA LEU A 253 20.11 -15.35 -29.59
C LEU A 253 21.42 -16.06 -30.01
N THR A 254 21.67 -17.27 -29.47
CA THR A 254 22.80 -18.15 -29.84
C THR A 254 22.56 -18.89 -31.16
N ASN A 255 23.59 -19.08 -31.99
CA ASN A 255 23.53 -19.84 -33.25
C ASN A 255 22.59 -19.23 -34.32
N CYS A 256 22.54 -17.89 -34.36
CA CYS A 256 21.73 -17.11 -35.28
C CYS A 256 22.64 -16.29 -36.20
N GLU A 257 22.51 -16.49 -37.51
CA GLU A 257 23.27 -15.75 -38.50
C GLU A 257 22.71 -14.34 -38.70
N THR A 258 21.38 -14.20 -38.76
CA THR A 258 20.71 -12.92 -39.01
C THR A 258 19.76 -12.53 -37.88
N LYS A 259 20.21 -11.56 -37.07
CA LYS A 259 19.45 -10.98 -35.96
C LYS A 259 18.57 -9.83 -36.46
N THR A 260 17.29 -9.86 -36.12
CA THR A 260 16.31 -8.82 -36.48
C THR A 260 15.52 -8.33 -35.26
N PRO A 261 14.86 -7.15 -35.32
CA PRO A 261 14.06 -6.64 -34.21
C PRO A 261 12.90 -7.54 -33.76
N ILE A 262 12.53 -8.55 -34.56
CA ILE A 262 11.46 -9.51 -34.27
C ILE A 262 11.97 -10.91 -33.88
N GLY A 263 13.29 -11.10 -33.77
CA GLY A 263 13.92 -12.38 -33.49
C GLY A 263 15.00 -12.76 -34.50
N CYS A 264 15.33 -14.05 -34.53
CA CYS A 264 16.23 -14.59 -35.54
C CYS A 264 15.46 -14.88 -36.85
N LEU A 265 16.08 -14.60 -37.99
CA LEU A 265 15.54 -14.96 -39.31
C LEU A 265 16.24 -16.21 -39.87
N ASP A 266 17.57 -16.26 -39.84
CA ASP A 266 18.38 -17.37 -40.35
C ASP A 266 19.25 -18.00 -39.25
N CYS A 267 19.26 -19.34 -39.21
CA CYS A 267 19.99 -20.13 -38.22
C CYS A 267 21.32 -20.61 -38.80
N GLU A 268 22.31 -20.82 -37.94
CA GLU A 268 23.51 -21.59 -38.32
C GLU A 268 23.12 -23.04 -38.63
N ASP A 269 23.90 -23.69 -39.49
CA ASP A 269 23.74 -25.11 -39.82
C ASP A 269 23.61 -25.97 -38.54
N GLY A 270 22.71 -26.95 -38.58
CA GLY A 270 22.39 -27.84 -37.46
C GLY A 270 21.26 -27.36 -36.55
N HIS A 271 20.60 -26.23 -36.87
CA HIS A 271 19.50 -25.68 -36.08
C HIS A 271 18.29 -25.32 -36.95
N TYR A 272 17.10 -25.36 -36.35
CA TYR A 272 15.86 -24.91 -36.97
C TYR A 272 15.13 -23.90 -36.09
N LEU A 273 14.31 -23.07 -36.73
CA LEU A 273 13.51 -22.04 -36.08
C LEU A 273 12.22 -22.63 -35.51
N TYR A 274 11.98 -22.47 -34.22
CA TYR A 274 10.74 -22.85 -33.53
C TYR A 274 10.27 -21.71 -32.64
N ASP A 275 9.08 -21.15 -32.91
CA ASP A 275 8.54 -19.99 -32.18
C ASP A 275 9.51 -18.81 -32.07
N TYR A 276 10.28 -18.54 -33.14
CA TYR A 276 11.31 -17.49 -33.20
C TYR A 276 12.53 -17.72 -32.28
N ILE A 277 12.69 -18.94 -31.78
CA ILE A 277 13.80 -19.43 -30.94
C ILE A 277 14.44 -20.65 -31.64
N TYR A 278 15.71 -20.94 -31.37
CA TYR A 278 16.41 -22.08 -31.98
C TYR A 278 16.13 -23.37 -31.24
N LYS A 279 16.08 -24.44 -32.02
CA LYS A 279 16.28 -25.79 -31.53
C LYS A 279 17.28 -26.51 -32.40
N ASN A 280 18.04 -27.40 -31.79
CA ASN A 280 18.97 -28.26 -32.51
C ASN A 280 18.18 -29.23 -33.39
N CYS A 281 18.70 -29.48 -34.59
CA CYS A 281 18.29 -30.63 -35.37
C CYS A 281 18.63 -31.93 -34.62
N SER A 282 17.96 -33.02 -35.02
CA SER A 282 18.36 -34.35 -34.56
C SER A 282 19.80 -34.68 -34.94
N ASP A 283 20.45 -35.54 -34.14
CA ASP A 283 21.84 -35.94 -34.34
C ASP A 283 22.10 -36.38 -35.79
N ASN A 284 23.23 -35.96 -36.35
CA ASN A 284 23.68 -36.24 -37.73
C ASN A 284 22.89 -35.53 -38.84
N CYS A 285 22.07 -34.53 -38.51
CA CYS A 285 21.39 -33.67 -39.47
C CYS A 285 22.05 -32.28 -39.56
N ILE A 286 22.38 -31.84 -40.78
CA ILE A 286 22.94 -30.51 -41.08
C ILE A 286 21.82 -29.47 -41.24
N SER A 287 20.69 -29.82 -41.85
CA SER A 287 19.57 -28.89 -42.04
C SER A 287 18.26 -29.64 -41.87
N CYS A 288 17.35 -29.09 -41.09
CA CYS A 288 16.07 -29.70 -40.75
C CYS A 288 14.94 -28.66 -40.71
N ASP A 289 13.70 -29.09 -40.98
CA ASP A 289 12.51 -28.26 -40.83
C ASP A 289 11.98 -28.29 -39.38
N ASN A 290 12.21 -29.40 -38.69
CA ASN A 290 11.90 -29.63 -37.28
C ASN A 290 12.78 -30.76 -36.72
N ASP A 291 12.59 -31.15 -35.46
CA ASP A 291 13.37 -32.22 -34.82
C ASP A 291 13.22 -33.60 -35.48
N GLN A 292 12.18 -33.82 -36.30
CA GLN A 292 11.90 -35.10 -36.96
C GLN A 292 12.22 -35.09 -38.46
N ASN A 293 12.22 -33.93 -39.12
CA ASN A 293 12.38 -33.81 -40.56
C ASN A 293 13.75 -33.24 -40.92
N CYS A 294 14.68 -34.12 -41.28
CA CYS A 294 15.99 -33.74 -41.81
C CYS A 294 15.93 -33.54 -43.33
N ASN A 295 16.46 -32.42 -43.81
CA ASN A 295 16.57 -32.08 -45.23
C ASN A 295 17.94 -32.45 -45.80
N TYR A 296 18.99 -32.39 -44.97
CA TYR A 296 20.37 -32.69 -45.35
C TYR A 296 21.11 -33.38 -44.21
N CYS A 297 21.63 -34.58 -44.44
CA CYS A 297 22.45 -35.32 -43.46
C CYS A 297 23.94 -34.99 -43.62
N ILE A 298 24.73 -35.30 -42.59
CA ILE A 298 26.19 -35.20 -42.66
C ILE A 298 26.73 -36.08 -43.81
N ALA A 299 27.42 -35.44 -44.75
CA ALA A 299 27.93 -36.09 -45.96
C ALA A 299 28.94 -37.21 -45.63
N ASN A 300 28.84 -38.31 -46.37
CA ASN A 300 29.66 -39.54 -46.31
C ASN A 300 29.27 -40.61 -45.28
N ASP A 301 28.46 -40.30 -44.26
CA ASP A 301 28.12 -41.27 -43.21
C ASP A 301 26.62 -41.64 -43.13
N TYR A 302 25.72 -40.82 -43.69
CA TYR A 302 24.27 -41.00 -43.54
C TYR A 302 23.50 -40.66 -44.82
N VAL A 303 22.36 -41.34 -45.04
CA VAL A 303 21.45 -41.11 -46.18
C VAL A 303 20.02 -40.89 -45.69
N LEU A 304 19.29 -39.99 -46.35
CA LEU A 304 17.87 -39.76 -46.09
C LEU A 304 17.06 -40.99 -46.50
N VAL A 305 16.17 -41.43 -45.62
CA VAL A 305 15.26 -42.54 -45.87
C VAL A 305 13.84 -42.00 -45.66
N ASP A 306 13.06 -41.94 -46.74
CA ASP A 306 11.63 -41.64 -46.64
C ASP A 306 10.92 -42.83 -45.97
N LEU A 307 10.17 -42.57 -44.89
CA LEU A 307 9.32 -43.54 -44.18
C LEU A 307 7.87 -43.46 -44.66
#